data_AF-A0A6H5JGR9-F1
#
_entry.id   AF-A0A6H5JGR9-F1
#
_cell.length_a   1.000
_cell.length_b   1.000
_cell.length_c   1.000
_cell.angle_alpha   90.00
_cell.angle_beta   90.00
_cell.angle_gamma   90.00
#
_symmetry.space_group_name_H-M   'P 1'
#
loop_
_entity.id
_entity.type
_entity.pdbx_description
1 polymer ?
#
loop_
_entity_poly.entity_id
_entity_poly.type
_entity_poly.pdbx_seq_one_letter_code
_entity_poly.pdbx_strand_id
1 'polypeptide(L)' 'MQMLEVAVQRFERNEQRWEQGHFLCRVARQVLNPAYDCIPPNLVDLYITNMGGLQPSYIYRLLAEYYHRDDLIISP' A
#
# COMPACT_ATOMS: atom_id res chain seq x y z
N MET A 1 17.28 -36.34 -2.47
CA MET A 1 16.44 -35.95 -1.33
C MET A 1 17.19 -35.14 -0.26
N GLN A 2 18.47 -35.41 0.05
CA GLN A 2 19.26 -34.65 1.05
C GLN A 2 19.64 -33.19 0.67
N MET A 3 19.41 -32.75 -0.57
CA MET A 3 19.74 -31.38 -1.02
C MET A 3 18.63 -30.36 -0.73
N LEU A 4 17.38 -30.80 -0.55
CA LEU A 4 16.24 -29.90 -0.27
C LEU A 4 16.16 -29.50 1.21
N GLU A 5 16.59 -30.36 2.14
CA GLU A 5 16.69 -30.02 3.57
C GLU A 5 17.76 -28.96 3.83
N VAL A 6 18.90 -29.02 3.13
CA VAL A 6 19.98 -28.03 3.28
C VAL A 6 19.54 -26.65 2.80
N ALA A 7 18.70 -26.56 1.77
CA ALA A 7 18.23 -25.28 1.25
C ALA A 7 17.23 -24.59 2.19
N VAL A 8 16.31 -25.36 2.80
CA VAL A 8 15.36 -24.85 3.81
C VAL A 8 16.08 -24.42 5.08
N GLN A 9 17.03 -25.23 5.57
CA GLN A 9 17.87 -24.85 6.72
C GLN A 9 18.75 -23.62 6.44
N ARG A 10 19.11 -23.36 5.18
CA ARG A 10 19.92 -22.20 4.79
C ARG A 10 19.06 -20.93 4.62
N PHE A 11 17.76 -21.09 4.38
CA PHE A 11 16.78 -20.01 4.41
C PHE A 11 16.47 -19.60 5.86
N GLU A 12 16.19 -20.57 6.75
CA GLU A 12 15.95 -20.30 8.20
C GLU A 12 17.19 -19.74 8.91
N ARG A 13 18.40 -20.18 8.53
CA ARG A 13 19.67 -19.63 9.08
C ARG A 13 19.90 -18.17 8.67
N ASN A 14 19.37 -17.72 7.54
CA ASN A 14 19.48 -16.32 7.12
C ASN A 14 18.52 -15.41 7.88
N GLU A 15 17.46 -15.93 8.49
CA GLU A 15 16.51 -15.15 9.29
C GLU A 15 17.17 -14.61 10.56
N GLN A 16 18.00 -15.44 11.22
CA GLN A 16 18.78 -15.03 12.39
C GLN A 16 19.92 -14.03 12.09
N ARG A 17 20.24 -13.80 10.81
CA ARG A 17 21.23 -12.81 10.40
C ARG A 17 20.64 -11.40 10.33
N TRP A 18 19.31 -11.26 10.19
CA TRP A 18 18.64 -9.96 10.24
C TRP A 18 18.50 -9.42 11.68
N GLU A 19 18.46 -10.32 12.67
CA GLU A 19 18.41 -9.97 14.10
C GLU A 19 19.75 -9.44 14.64
N GLN A 20 20.87 -9.72 13.97
CA GLN A 20 22.22 -9.28 14.38
C GLN A 20 22.70 -8.02 13.65
N GLY A 21 21.77 -7.25 13.07
CA GLY A 21 22.02 -5.93 12.51
C GLY A 21 22.27 -4.87 13.59
N HIS A 22 23.38 -5.00 14.33
CA HIS A 22 23.91 -3.96 15.22
C HIS A 22 24.50 -2.78 14.40
N PHE A 23 23.70 -2.22 13.49
CA PHE A 23 23.97 -0.99 12.73
C PHE A 23 22.69 -0.21 12.42
N LEU A 24 21.57 -0.48 13.11
CA LEU A 24 20.45 0.44 13.12
C LEU A 24 20.76 1.60 14.05
N CYS A 25 21.52 2.56 13.52
CA CYS A 25 21.34 3.98 13.74
C CYS A 25 21.14 4.42 15.21
N ARG A 26 22.16 5.09 15.78
CA ARG A 26 22.04 5.92 17.01
C ARG A 26 20.97 7.03 16.92
N VAL A 27 20.27 7.12 15.79
CA VAL A 27 19.06 7.91 15.56
C VAL A 27 17.90 6.94 15.34
N ALA A 28 17.47 6.23 16.39
CA ALA A 28 16.16 5.58 16.44
C ALA A 28 15.05 6.66 16.54
N ARG A 29 15.10 7.66 15.66
CA ARG A 29 14.03 8.64 15.48
C ARG A 29 13.11 8.04 14.43
N GLN A 30 12.11 7.29 14.92
CA GLN A 30 10.97 6.72 14.18
C GLN A 30 11.29 6.27 12.75
N VAL A 31 11.50 4.97 12.56
CA VAL A 31 11.50 4.38 11.22
C VAL A 31 10.08 4.53 10.66
N LEU A 32 9.90 5.51 9.77
CA LEU A 32 8.66 5.73 9.05
C LEU A 32 8.68 4.91 7.78
N ASN A 33 7.79 3.92 7.69
CA ASN A 33 7.51 3.18 6.47
C ASN A 33 6.05 3.41 6.07
N PRO A 34 5.72 4.56 5.46
CA PRO A 34 4.37 4.81 4.99
C PRO A 34 4.01 3.77 3.93
N ALA A 35 2.93 3.04 4.14
CA ALA A 35 2.45 2.05 3.17
C ALA A 35 1.71 2.69 1.98
N TYR A 36 1.28 3.96 2.13
CA TYR A 36 0.44 4.67 1.17
C TYR A 36 0.78 6.14 1.11
N ASP A 37 0.65 6.73 -0.08
CA ASP A 37 0.79 8.17 -0.34
C ASP A 37 -0.50 8.72 -0.94
N CYS A 38 -0.85 9.96 -0.60
CA CYS A 38 -2.02 10.65 -1.13
C CYS A 38 -1.61 11.67 -2.20
N ILE A 39 -2.08 11.48 -3.43
CA ILE A 39 -1.78 12.38 -4.55
C ILE A 39 -2.96 13.35 -4.76
N PRO A 40 -2.71 14.66 -4.92
CA PRO A 40 -3.76 15.62 -5.18
C PRO A 40 -4.38 15.43 -6.59
N PRO A 41 -5.67 15.72 -6.76
CA PRO A 41 -6.38 15.49 -8.02
C PRO A 41 -5.88 16.37 -9.18
N ASN A 42 -5.27 17.52 -8.89
CA ASN A 42 -4.74 18.44 -9.90
C ASN A 42 -3.55 17.87 -10.69
N LEU A 43 -2.98 16.75 -10.25
CA LEU A 43 -1.86 16.07 -10.93
C LEU A 43 -2.31 14.86 -11.75
N VAL A 44 -3.62 14.57 -11.79
CA VAL A 44 -4.19 13.44 -12.52
C VAL A 44 -5.02 13.98 -13.67
N ASP A 45 -4.73 13.57 -14.91
CA ASP A 45 -5.45 14.06 -16.09
C ASP A 45 -6.62 13.15 -16.51
N LEU A 46 -6.51 11.85 -16.27
CA LEU A 46 -7.46 10.85 -16.76
C LEU A 46 -7.59 9.66 -15.79
N TYR A 47 -8.84 9.30 -15.50
CA TYR A 47 -9.18 8.07 -14.78
C TYR A 47 -9.69 7.02 -15.77
N ILE A 48 -9.04 5.87 -15.84
CA ILE A 48 -9.49 4.75 -16.68
C ILE A 48 -10.25 3.77 -15.78
N THR A 49 -11.55 3.67 -16.00
CA THR A 49 -12.47 2.79 -15.25
C THR A 49 -13.09 1.74 -16.18
N ASN A 50 -13.87 0.80 -15.63
CA ASN A 50 -14.62 -0.18 -16.40
C ASN A 50 -15.66 0.42 -17.37
N MET A 51 -16.05 1.69 -17.15
CA MET A 51 -16.94 2.44 -18.05
C MET A 51 -16.20 3.27 -19.10
N GLY A 52 -14.87 3.28 -19.06
CA GLY A 52 -14.01 4.04 -19.97
C GLY A 52 -13.22 5.14 -19.28
N GLY A 53 -12.73 6.08 -20.09
CA GLY A 53 -11.93 7.22 -19.66
C GLY A 53 -12.78 8.36 -19.12
N LEU A 54 -12.49 8.80 -17.90
CA LEU A 54 -13.20 9.86 -17.19
C LEU A 54 -12.25 10.99 -16.82
N GLN A 55 -12.70 12.23 -17.03
CA GLN A 55 -12.00 13.41 -16.54
C GLN A 55 -12.09 13.46 -14.99
N PRO A 56 -11.07 13.94 -14.27
CA PRO A 56 -11.10 14.11 -12.82
C PRO A 56 -12.31 14.86 -12.28
N SER A 57 -12.75 15.87 -13.03
CA SER A 57 -13.96 16.64 -12.73
C SER A 57 -15.23 15.78 -12.72
N TYR A 58 -15.28 14.66 -13.43
CA TYR A 58 -16.48 13.84 -13.55
C TYR A 58 -16.73 12.93 -12.35
N ILE A 59 -15.71 12.66 -11.53
CA ILE A 59 -15.76 11.68 -10.45
C ILE A 59 -16.86 11.99 -9.41
N TYR A 60 -17.14 13.27 -9.11
CA TYR A 60 -18.21 13.62 -8.16
C TYR A 60 -19.59 13.20 -8.66
N ARG A 61 -19.83 13.31 -9.97
CA ARG A 61 -21.12 12.94 -10.57
C ARG A 61 -21.29 11.44 -10.54
N LEU A 62 -20.22 10.72 -10.84
CA LEU A 62 -20.18 9.27 -10.72
C LEU A 62 -20.53 8.83 -9.30
N LEU A 63 -19.92 9.42 -8.27
CA LEU A 63 -20.21 9.06 -6.88
C LEU A 63 -21.69 9.31 -6.52
N ALA A 64 -22.28 10.39 -7.01
CA ALA A 64 -23.69 10.70 -6.77
C ALA A 64 -24.67 9.77 -7.52
N GLU A 65 -24.24 9.17 -8.63
CA GLU A 65 -25.01 8.16 -9.36
C GLU A 65 -24.97 6.79 -8.68
N TYR A 66 -23.83 6.42 -8.08
CA TYR A 66 -23.60 5.10 -7.49
C TYR A 66 -23.97 4.99 -6.00
N TYR A 67 -23.85 6.07 -5.24
CA TYR A 67 -24.03 6.07 -3.79
C TYR A 67 -25.10 7.06 -3.35
N HIS A 68 -25.86 6.68 -2.32
CA HIS A 68 -26.77 7.62 -1.69
C HIS A 68 -26.02 8.57 -0.76
N ARG A 69 -26.52 9.80 -0.60
CA ARG A 69 -25.92 10.82 0.27
C ARG A 69 -25.93 10.37 1.74
N ASP A 70 -26.93 9.61 2.14
CA ASP A 70 -27.11 9.17 3.52
C ASP A 70 -26.10 8.07 3.91
N ASP A 71 -25.49 7.39 2.93
CA ASP A 71 -24.49 6.33 3.16
C ASP A 71 -23.06 6.87 3.28
N LEU A 72 -22.85 8.18 3.18
CA LEU A 72 -21.52 8.79 3.27
C LEU A 72 -20.89 8.65 4.66
N ILE A 73 -21.73 8.55 5.70
CA ILE A 73 -21.30 8.35 7.08
C ILE A 73 -21.95 7.07 7.55
N ILE A 74 -21.17 5.99 7.57
CA ILE A 74 -21.60 4.74 8.18
C ILE A 74 -21.56 4.98 9.69
N SER A 75 -22.74 5.02 10.34
CA SER A 75 -22.81 5.07 11.80
C SER A 75 -22.13 3.81 12.38
N PRO A 76 -21.27 3.95 13.41
CA PRO A 76 -20.68 2.83 14.11
C PRO A 76 -21.72 2.03 14.91
#